data_AF-A0AAV9E6A5-F1
#
_entry.id   AF-A0AAV9E6A5-F1
#
_cell.length_a   1.000
_cell.length_b   1.000
_cell.length_c   1.000
_cell.angle_alpha   90.00
_cell.angle_beta   90.00
_cell.angle_gamma   90.00
#
_symmetry.space_group_name_H-M   'P 1'
#
loop_
_entity.id
_entity.type
_entity.pdbx_description
1 polymer ?
#
loop_
_entity_poly.entity_id
_entity_poly.type
_entity_poly.pdbx_seq_one_letter_code
_entity_poly.pdbx_strand_id
1 'polypeptide(L)'
;MSSIIQICGGDFFTRRFHQDGPIFWKIMKSPFQRRPTPRGERPLLLPYRTASTSSEDSMSELSTVKVQAAALNMIFNLSSNKRSASALEAVLKKVSGLVVGIACSGVKVLRDASVKALSGLACIDPDLVWILLADVYYTVKKDFPSPPIPGLAEVSEILPPPSSPKEYLYRQYGGESFGFDIDESSVEVVFLKMQSDVFT
;
A
#
# COMPACT_ATOMS: atom_id res chain seq x y z
N MET A 1 20.99 -4.34 1.20
CA MET A 1 20.56 -4.33 -0.21
C MET A 1 20.67 -2.94 -0.89
N SER A 2 21.58 -2.05 -0.45
CA SER A 2 21.65 -0.67 -1.01
C SER A 2 22.54 -0.56 -2.26
N SER A 3 23.59 -1.39 -2.39
CA SER A 3 24.54 -1.31 -3.50
C SER A 3 23.96 -1.74 -4.85
N ILE A 4 23.10 -2.76 -4.89
CA ILE A 4 22.55 -3.30 -6.14
C ILE A 4 21.67 -2.28 -6.87
N ILE A 5 20.88 -1.49 -6.14
CA ILE A 5 20.01 -0.45 -6.73
C ILE A 5 20.83 0.72 -7.29
N GLN A 6 22.00 0.99 -6.71
CA GLN A 6 22.91 2.02 -7.23
C GLN A 6 23.72 1.55 -8.45
N ILE A 7 24.01 0.24 -8.52
CA ILE A 7 24.81 -0.39 -9.59
C ILE A 7 23.94 -0.73 -10.81
N CYS A 8 22.73 -1.23 -10.58
CA CYS A 8 21.77 -1.56 -11.62
C CYS A 8 20.91 -0.32 -11.93
N GLY A 9 21.04 0.26 -13.13
CA GLY A 9 20.23 1.41 -13.55
C GLY A 9 18.73 1.11 -13.65
N GLY A 10 17.92 2.14 -13.92
CA GLY A 10 16.46 2.04 -14.02
C GLY A 10 15.96 0.93 -14.95
N ASP A 11 16.56 0.78 -16.13
CA ASP A 11 16.13 -0.19 -17.16
C ASP A 11 16.15 -1.66 -16.71
N PHE A 12 17.01 -2.00 -15.74
CA PHE A 12 17.02 -3.35 -15.16
C PHE A 12 15.72 -3.59 -14.38
N PHE A 13 15.35 -2.65 -13.52
CA PHE A 13 14.15 -2.75 -12.69
C PHE A 13 12.88 -2.60 -13.51
N THR A 14 12.88 -1.77 -14.57
CA THR A 14 11.77 -1.69 -15.53
C THR A 14 11.43 -3.07 -16.10
N ARG A 15 12.43 -3.81 -16.58
CA ARG A 15 12.23 -5.16 -17.12
C ARG A 15 11.73 -6.13 -16.06
N ARG A 16 12.24 -6.02 -14.83
CA ARG A 16 11.79 -6.86 -13.71
C ARG A 16 10.36 -6.57 -13.27
N PHE A 17 9.92 -5.32 -13.27
CA PHE A 17 8.51 -5.01 -13.00
C PHE A 17 7.57 -5.52 -14.09
N HIS A 18 8.01 -5.52 -15.36
CA HIS A 18 7.23 -6.09 -16.46
C HIS A 18 7.13 -7.62 -16.37
N GLN A 19 8.25 -8.31 -16.08
CA GLN A 19 8.31 -9.76 -16.08
C GLN A 19 7.80 -10.39 -14.77
N ASP A 20 8.23 -9.85 -13.64
CA ASP A 20 7.99 -10.41 -12.30
C ASP A 20 6.94 -9.63 -11.50
N GLY A 21 6.38 -8.55 -12.07
CA GLY A 21 5.35 -7.72 -11.46
C GLY A 21 4.20 -8.52 -10.83
N PRO A 22 3.55 -9.45 -11.56
CA PRO A 22 2.44 -10.25 -10.99
C PRO A 22 2.79 -10.99 -9.70
N ILE A 23 4.02 -11.52 -9.60
CA ILE A 23 4.52 -12.20 -8.41
C ILE A 23 4.76 -11.19 -7.29
N PHE A 24 5.39 -10.06 -7.62
CA PHE A 24 5.62 -8.98 -6.67
C PHE A 24 4.31 -8.43 -6.09
N TRP A 25 3.30 -8.17 -6.91
CA TRP A 25 1.97 -7.74 -6.45
C TRP A 25 1.30 -8.78 -5.56
N LYS A 26 1.50 -10.08 -5.83
CA LYS A 26 0.97 -11.17 -4.99
C LYS A 26 1.61 -11.19 -3.61
N ILE A 27 2.92 -10.98 -3.52
CA ILE A 27 3.65 -10.89 -2.24
C ILE A 27 3.11 -9.72 -1.41
N MET A 28 2.84 -8.58 -2.04
CA MET A 28 2.27 -7.40 -1.39
C MET A 28 0.82 -7.61 -0.90
N LYS A 29 0.12 -8.68 -1.29
CA LYS A 29 -1.25 -9.03 -0.84
C LYS A 29 -1.31 -9.97 0.38
N SER A 30 -0.25 -10.73 0.66
CA SER A 30 -0.38 -12.09 1.20
C SER A 30 -0.31 -12.30 2.74
N PRO A 31 -0.71 -11.35 3.61
CA PRO A 31 -1.56 -11.86 4.70
C PRO A 31 -2.75 -10.96 5.03
N PHE A 32 -3.19 -10.12 4.09
CA PHE A 32 -4.31 -9.19 4.35
C PHE A 32 -5.67 -9.79 4.00
N GLN A 33 -5.70 -10.90 3.27
CA GLN A 33 -6.88 -11.75 3.23
C GLN A 33 -7.01 -12.49 4.57
N ARG A 34 -7.42 -11.78 5.63
CA ARG A 34 -8.19 -12.44 6.67
C ARG A 34 -9.35 -13.08 5.93
N ARG A 35 -9.33 -14.41 5.73
CA ARG A 35 -10.57 -15.12 5.45
C ARG A 35 -11.53 -14.65 6.55
N PRO A 36 -12.71 -14.11 6.24
CA PRO A 36 -13.71 -13.96 7.26
C PRO A 36 -13.91 -15.38 7.79
N THR A 37 -13.51 -15.65 9.04
CA THR A 37 -13.97 -16.85 9.71
C THR A 37 -15.49 -16.78 9.65
N PRO A 38 -16.18 -17.67 8.92
CA PRO A 38 -17.62 -17.67 8.98
C PRO A 38 -17.97 -18.01 10.43
N ARG A 39 -18.41 -17.00 11.20
CA ARG A 39 -19.14 -17.24 12.44
C ARG A 39 -20.43 -17.94 12.02
N GLY A 40 -20.41 -19.27 11.97
CA GLY A 40 -21.63 -20.02 11.69
C GLY A 40 -21.48 -21.45 11.22
N GLU A 41 -20.37 -21.86 10.62
CA GLU A 41 -20.25 -23.22 10.09
C GLU A 41 -19.00 -23.90 10.64
N ARG A 42 -19.20 -24.71 11.68
CA ARG A 42 -18.19 -25.66 12.15
C ARG A 42 -17.87 -26.57 10.95
N PRO A 43 -16.63 -26.59 10.44
CA PRO A 43 -16.25 -27.61 9.47
C PRO A 43 -16.44 -28.96 10.14
N LEU A 44 -17.02 -29.94 9.42
CA LEU A 44 -17.07 -31.32 9.90
C LEU A 44 -15.63 -31.83 10.06
N LEU A 45 -15.09 -31.69 11.28
CA LEU A 45 -13.78 -32.18 11.64
C LEU A 45 -13.88 -33.69 11.87
N LEU A 46 -13.28 -34.46 10.96
CA LEU A 46 -13.11 -35.88 11.17
C LEU A 46 -12.18 -36.10 12.38
N PRO A 47 -12.51 -37.03 13.31
CA PRO A 47 -11.84 -37.17 14.62
C PRO A 47 -10.32 -37.35 14.62
N TYR A 48 -9.71 -37.67 13.47
CA TYR A 48 -8.27 -37.88 13.33
C TYR A 48 -7.46 -36.65 12.88
N ARG A 49 -8.12 -35.53 12.54
CA ARG A 49 -7.44 -34.26 12.26
C ARG A 49 -7.51 -33.35 13.48
N THR A 50 -6.73 -33.68 14.51
CA THR A 50 -6.33 -32.71 15.53
C THR A 50 -5.34 -31.73 14.89
N ALA A 51 -5.87 -30.78 14.14
CA ALA A 51 -5.09 -29.66 13.64
C ALA A 51 -4.79 -28.74 14.83
N SER A 52 -3.59 -28.86 15.38
CA SER A 52 -2.95 -27.86 16.23
C SER A 52 -2.60 -26.62 15.39
N THR A 53 -3.61 -25.94 14.85
CA THR A 53 -3.45 -24.70 14.08
C THR A 53 -3.41 -23.51 15.04
N SER A 54 -2.22 -23.23 15.56
CA SER A 54 -1.92 -21.90 16.11
C SER A 54 -0.44 -21.51 16.00
N SER A 55 0.46 -22.51 15.92
CA SER A 55 1.90 -22.27 15.85
C SER A 55 2.43 -22.05 14.43
N GLU A 56 2.03 -22.89 13.45
CA GLU A 56 2.62 -22.87 12.10
C GLU A 56 2.13 -21.69 11.24
N ASP A 57 0.85 -21.29 11.37
CA ASP A 57 0.31 -20.11 10.68
C ASP A 57 1.00 -18.81 11.13
N SER A 58 1.32 -18.68 12.43
CA SER A 58 1.95 -17.48 12.99
C SER A 58 3.37 -17.23 12.48
N MET A 59 4.15 -18.29 12.24
CA MET A 59 5.53 -18.19 11.76
C MET A 59 5.57 -17.86 10.26
N SER A 60 4.60 -18.37 9.49
CA SER A 60 4.36 -18.01 8.08
C SER A 60 3.94 -16.55 7.94
N GLU A 61 3.02 -16.07 8.79
CA GLU A 61 2.58 -14.67 8.84
C GLU A 61 3.74 -13.70 9.17
N LEU A 62 4.59 -14.02 10.15
CA LEU A 62 5.74 -13.17 10.47
C LEU A 62 6.75 -13.10 9.31
N SER A 63 6.95 -14.21 8.59
CA SER A 63 7.85 -14.27 7.43
C SER A 63 7.34 -13.41 6.27
N THR A 64 6.03 -13.43 6.02
CA THR A 64 5.40 -12.66 4.94
C THR A 64 5.43 -11.16 5.24
N VAL A 65 5.16 -10.74 6.48
CA VAL A 65 5.27 -9.33 6.91
C VAL A 65 6.69 -8.81 6.74
N LYS A 66 7.72 -9.60 7.06
CA LYS A 66 9.13 -9.20 6.85
C LYS A 66 9.45 -9.04 5.37
N VAL A 67 8.97 -9.95 4.51
CA VAL A 67 9.15 -9.84 3.06
C VAL A 67 8.47 -8.59 2.51
N GLN A 68 7.26 -8.27 2.99
CA GLN A 68 6.55 -7.04 2.62
C GLN A 68 7.28 -5.79 3.08
N ALA A 69 7.78 -5.76 4.32
CA ALA A 69 8.59 -4.66 4.83
C ALA A 69 9.86 -4.47 3.99
N ALA A 70 10.51 -5.55 3.57
CA ALA A 70 11.67 -5.50 2.67
C ALA A 70 11.30 -4.96 1.28
N ALA A 71 10.16 -5.39 0.73
CA ALA A 71 9.63 -4.89 -0.54
C ALA A 71 9.29 -3.40 -0.49
N LEU A 72 8.68 -2.92 0.60
CA LEU A 72 8.40 -1.49 0.82
C LEU A 72 9.70 -0.66 0.93
N ASN A 73 10.69 -1.15 1.66
CA ASN A 73 12.00 -0.50 1.72
C ASN A 73 12.71 -0.50 0.36
N MET A 74 12.55 -1.54 -0.45
CA MET A 74 13.05 -1.56 -1.82
C MET A 74 12.37 -0.50 -2.69
N ILE A 75 11.04 -0.36 -2.60
CA ILE A 75 10.29 0.71 -3.29
C ILE A 75 10.85 2.08 -2.91
N PHE A 76 11.01 2.36 -1.61
CA PHE A 76 11.61 3.61 -1.13
C PHE A 76 13.00 3.86 -1.75
N ASN A 77 13.87 2.86 -1.75
CA ASN A 77 15.23 3.01 -2.30
C ASN A 77 15.23 3.25 -3.81
N LEU A 78 14.29 2.64 -4.54
CA LEU A 78 14.14 2.84 -5.98
C LEU A 78 13.61 4.23 -6.30
N SER A 79 12.59 4.68 -5.57
CA SER A 79 11.89 5.95 -5.83
C SER A 79 12.67 7.17 -5.35
N SER A 80 13.43 7.06 -4.25
CA SER A 80 14.22 8.16 -3.70
C SER A 80 15.51 8.45 -4.48
N ASN A 81 15.85 7.64 -5.48
CA ASN A 81 17.05 7.79 -6.28
C ASN A 81 16.69 8.12 -7.73
N LYS A 82 17.10 9.31 -8.18
CA LYS A 82 16.83 9.84 -9.53
C LYS A 82 17.26 8.90 -10.67
N ARG A 83 18.28 8.05 -10.46
CA ARG A 83 18.76 7.10 -11.49
C ARG A 83 17.90 5.85 -11.62
N SER A 84 17.15 5.50 -10.58
CA SER A 84 16.30 4.30 -10.53
C SER A 84 14.80 4.63 -10.50
N ALA A 85 14.43 5.89 -10.22
CA ALA A 85 13.04 6.33 -10.17
C ALA A 85 12.28 6.06 -11.48
N SER A 86 12.95 6.20 -12.63
CA SER A 86 12.36 5.90 -13.95
C SER A 86 11.89 4.46 -14.09
N ALA A 87 12.41 3.52 -13.28
CA ALA A 87 11.95 2.14 -13.29
C ALA A 87 10.52 1.97 -12.80
N LEU A 88 10.03 2.92 -12.00
CA LEU A 88 8.71 2.88 -11.41
C LEU A 88 7.67 3.62 -12.26
N GLU A 89 8.06 4.42 -13.26
CA GLU A 89 7.13 5.23 -14.05
C GLU A 89 5.98 4.41 -14.66
N ALA A 90 6.30 3.28 -15.30
CA ALA A 90 5.31 2.40 -15.92
C ALA A 90 4.34 1.74 -14.92
N VAL A 91 4.73 1.65 -13.65
CA VAL A 91 3.95 0.97 -12.59
C VAL A 91 3.57 1.91 -11.44
N LEU A 92 3.78 3.22 -11.59
CA LEU A 92 3.73 4.18 -10.48
C LEU A 92 2.36 4.22 -9.83
N LYS A 93 1.30 4.27 -10.65
CA LYS A 93 -0.10 4.22 -10.19
C LYS A 93 -0.36 2.94 -9.40
N LYS A 94 0.05 1.79 -9.94
CA LYS A 94 -0.13 0.48 -9.32
C LYS A 94 0.57 0.42 -7.96
N VAL A 95 1.85 0.75 -7.92
CA VAL A 95 2.67 0.72 -6.70
C VAL A 95 2.12 1.69 -5.66
N SER A 96 1.79 2.92 -6.05
CA SER A 96 1.26 3.93 -5.14
C SER A 96 -0.07 3.50 -4.52
N GLY A 97 -1.01 2.99 -5.31
CA GLY A 97 -2.27 2.45 -4.79
C GLY A 97 -2.08 1.29 -3.81
N LEU A 98 -1.08 0.44 -4.05
CA LEU A 98 -0.75 -0.65 -3.12
C LEU A 98 -0.15 -0.16 -1.81
N VAL A 99 0.83 0.73 -1.88
CA VAL A 99 1.49 1.25 -0.69
C VAL A 99 0.49 2.05 0.15
N VAL A 100 -0.39 2.85 -0.47
CA VAL A 100 -1.49 3.55 0.23
C VAL A 100 -2.42 2.55 0.90
N GLY A 101 -2.86 1.50 0.18
CA GLY A 101 -3.70 0.45 0.74
C GLY A 101 -3.08 -0.24 1.96
N ILE A 102 -1.77 -0.52 1.94
CA ILE A 102 -1.05 -1.11 3.08
C ILE A 102 -0.87 -0.09 4.21
N ALA A 103 -0.52 1.16 3.90
CA ALA A 103 -0.31 2.22 4.89
C ALA A 103 -1.59 2.48 5.70
N CYS A 104 -2.74 2.54 5.01
CA CYS A 104 -4.06 2.76 5.57
C CYS A 104 -4.71 1.49 6.14
N SER A 105 -4.04 0.34 6.07
CA SER A 105 -4.55 -0.92 6.64
C SER A 105 -4.34 -0.98 8.16
N GLY A 106 -5.11 -1.85 8.83
CA GLY A 106 -4.95 -2.10 10.27
C GLY A 106 -3.63 -2.76 10.70
N VAL A 107 -2.70 -3.07 9.78
CA VAL A 107 -1.43 -3.75 10.10
C VAL A 107 -0.35 -2.73 10.49
N LYS A 108 -0.36 -2.34 11.76
CA LYS A 108 0.56 -1.35 12.34
C LYS A 108 2.04 -1.63 12.09
N VAL A 109 2.44 -2.91 12.02
CA VAL A 109 3.83 -3.34 11.82
C VAL A 109 4.42 -2.86 10.50
N LEU A 110 3.61 -2.72 9.46
CA LEU A 110 4.07 -2.29 8.13
C LEU A 110 3.96 -0.78 7.92
N ARG A 111 3.26 -0.08 8.81
CA ARG A 111 2.92 1.34 8.64
C ARG A 111 4.15 2.20 8.41
N ASP A 112 5.20 2.06 9.22
CA ASP A 112 6.41 2.89 9.07
C ASP A 112 7.15 2.60 7.76
N ALA A 113 7.24 1.33 7.36
CA ALA A 113 7.82 0.95 6.07
C ALA A 113 6.98 1.50 4.90
N SER A 114 5.66 1.49 5.02
CA SER A 114 4.74 2.02 4.02
C SER A 114 4.82 3.54 3.92
N VAL A 115 4.83 4.27 5.04
CA VAL A 115 5.01 5.74 5.05
C VAL A 115 6.33 6.12 4.39
N LYS A 116 7.40 5.40 4.73
CA LYS A 116 8.71 5.60 4.08
C LYS A 116 8.65 5.31 2.59
N ALA A 117 7.94 4.26 2.16
CA ALA A 117 7.75 4.01 0.73
C ALA A 117 6.93 5.12 0.04
N LEU A 118 5.89 5.64 0.68
CA LEU A 118 5.09 6.77 0.18
C LEU A 118 5.93 8.04 0.04
N SER A 119 6.76 8.36 1.03
CA SER A 119 7.64 9.54 0.95
C SER A 119 8.60 9.44 -0.23
N GLY A 120 9.14 8.25 -0.50
CA GLY A 120 9.96 8.04 -1.70
C GLY A 120 9.16 8.17 -3.00
N LEU A 121 7.94 7.64 -3.06
CA LEU A 121 7.07 7.76 -4.25
C LEU A 121 6.66 9.22 -4.51
N ALA A 122 6.45 10.00 -3.46
CA ALA A 122 6.19 11.43 -3.56
C ALA A 122 7.37 12.23 -4.12
N CYS A 123 8.61 11.69 -4.06
CA CYS A 123 9.74 12.28 -4.79
C CYS A 123 9.63 12.13 -6.32
N ILE A 124 8.78 11.22 -6.82
CA ILE A 124 8.49 11.04 -8.25
C ILE A 124 7.28 11.88 -8.64
N ASP A 125 6.16 11.66 -7.94
CA ASP A 125 4.87 12.30 -8.22
C ASP A 125 4.15 12.56 -6.88
N PRO A 126 4.31 13.77 -6.29
CA PRO A 126 3.68 14.10 -5.02
C PRO A 126 2.16 14.24 -5.15
N ASP A 127 1.67 14.72 -6.30
CA ASP A 127 0.25 14.95 -6.55
C ASP A 127 -0.52 13.63 -6.56
N LEU A 128 0.01 12.61 -7.23
CA LEU A 128 -0.57 11.27 -7.24
C LEU A 128 -0.68 10.67 -5.83
N VAL A 129 0.40 10.77 -5.03
CA VAL A 129 0.40 10.23 -3.67
C VAL A 129 -0.59 10.97 -2.79
N TRP A 130 -0.65 12.30 -2.90
CA TRP A 130 -1.58 13.12 -2.15
C TRP A 130 -3.04 12.79 -2.52
N ILE A 131 -3.38 12.75 -3.81
CA ILE A 131 -4.74 12.42 -4.28
C ILE A 131 -5.19 11.05 -3.77
N LEU A 132 -4.30 10.05 -3.78
CA LEU A 132 -4.64 8.71 -3.29
C LEU A 132 -4.89 8.66 -1.79
N LEU A 133 -4.13 9.44 -1.01
CA LEU A 133 -4.34 9.55 0.43
C LEU A 133 -5.60 10.37 0.75
N ALA A 134 -5.84 11.45 0.03
CA ALA A 134 -7.02 12.30 0.16
C ALA A 134 -8.31 11.53 -0.15
N ASP A 135 -8.33 10.71 -1.20
CA ASP A 135 -9.46 9.84 -1.55
C ASP A 135 -9.86 8.91 -0.39
N VAL A 136 -8.86 8.27 0.23
CA VAL A 136 -9.08 7.38 1.38
C VAL A 136 -9.49 8.16 2.63
N TYR A 137 -8.83 9.29 2.90
CA TYR A 137 -9.13 10.11 4.07
C TYR A 137 -10.55 10.70 4.00
N TYR A 138 -10.91 11.28 2.86
CA TYR A 138 -12.23 11.85 2.61
C TYR A 138 -13.34 10.81 2.78
N THR A 139 -13.11 9.59 2.28
CA THR A 139 -14.05 8.48 2.44
C THR A 139 -14.34 8.17 3.91
N VAL A 140 -13.30 8.15 4.74
CA VAL A 140 -13.41 7.69 6.13
C VAL A 140 -13.89 8.81 7.04
N LYS A 141 -13.33 10.02 6.91
CA LYS A 141 -13.61 11.14 7.81
C LYS A 141 -14.72 12.06 7.31
N LYS A 142 -15.02 12.06 6.00
CA LYS A 142 -15.91 13.05 5.33
C LYS A 142 -15.49 14.51 5.54
N ASP A 143 -14.29 14.73 6.06
CA ASP A 143 -13.65 16.03 6.22
C ASP A 143 -12.80 16.33 4.98
N PHE A 144 -12.70 17.60 4.60
CA PHE A 144 -11.95 18.06 3.43
C PHE A 144 -10.53 18.43 3.86
N PRO A 145 -9.52 17.56 3.62
CA PRO A 145 -8.17 17.96 3.91
C PRO A 145 -7.77 19.08 2.95
N SER A 146 -7.14 20.12 3.48
CA SER A 146 -6.63 21.21 2.66
C SER A 146 -5.58 20.67 1.68
N PRO A 147 -5.60 21.15 0.43
CA PRO A 147 -4.60 20.76 -0.54
C PRO A 147 -3.20 21.21 -0.10
N PRO A 148 -2.16 20.50 -0.55
CA PRO A 148 -0.79 20.71 -0.11
C PRO A 148 -0.19 21.98 -0.71
N ILE A 149 -0.76 22.48 -1.82
CA ILE A 149 -0.33 23.69 -2.50
C ILE A 149 -1.45 24.74 -2.42
N PRO A 150 -1.16 25.97 -1.95
CA PRO A 150 -2.10 27.07 -2.01
C PRO A 150 -2.54 27.33 -3.47
N GLY A 151 -3.83 27.17 -3.75
CA GLY A 151 -4.42 27.39 -5.08
C GLY A 151 -4.79 26.13 -5.86
N LEU A 152 -4.54 24.93 -5.33
CA LEU A 152 -5.20 23.71 -5.81
C LEU A 152 -6.68 23.72 -5.42
N ALA A 153 -7.52 23.18 -6.30
CA ALA A 153 -8.93 22.98 -6.06
C ALA A 153 -9.18 22.12 -4.81
N GLU A 154 -10.28 22.36 -4.10
CA GLU A 154 -10.61 21.54 -2.93
C GLU A 154 -10.80 20.07 -3.34
N VAL A 155 -10.56 19.13 -2.42
CA VAL A 155 -10.73 17.69 -2.71
C VAL A 155 -12.14 17.38 -3.21
N SER A 156 -13.16 18.10 -2.73
CA SER A 156 -14.55 18.08 -3.22
C SER A 156 -14.71 18.40 -4.71
N GLU A 157 -13.85 19.26 -5.24
CA GLU A 157 -13.87 19.74 -6.62
C GLU A 157 -13.07 18.81 -7.55
N ILE A 158 -12.09 18.09 -7.00
CA ILE A 158 -11.21 17.18 -7.74
C ILE A 158 -11.77 15.75 -7.76
N LEU A 159 -12.28 15.29 -6.62
CA LEU A 159 -12.78 13.93 -6.43
C LEU A 159 -14.29 13.96 -6.16
N PRO A 160 -15.11 13.34 -7.03
CA PRO A 160 -16.51 13.15 -6.69
C PRO A 160 -16.60 12.27 -5.45
N PRO A 161 -17.60 12.48 -4.57
CA PRO A 161 -17.80 11.60 -3.43
C PRO A 161 -17.95 10.15 -3.91
N PRO A 162 -17.15 9.21 -3.40
CA PRO A 162 -17.22 7.84 -3.86
C PRO A 162 -18.59 7.28 -3.49
N SER A 163 -19.34 6.82 -4.50
CA SER A 163 -20.68 6.25 -4.31
C SER A 163 -20.60 4.81 -3.81
N SER A 164 -19.45 4.16 -3.99
CA SER A 164 -19.20 2.81 -3.51
C SER A 164 -17.74 2.57 -3.14
N PRO A 165 -17.45 1.60 -2.24
CA PRO A 165 -16.08 1.20 -1.92
C PRO A 165 -15.24 0.63 -3.07
N LYS A 166 -15.87 0.37 -4.22
CA LYS A 166 -15.18 -0.10 -5.43
C LYS A 166 -14.60 1.04 -6.25
N GLU A 167 -15.10 2.26 -6.06
CA GLU A 167 -14.67 3.44 -6.80
C GLU A 167 -13.41 4.10 -6.24
N TYR A 168 -12.95 3.70 -5.04
CA TYR A 168 -11.75 4.27 -4.43
C TYR A 168 -10.53 4.18 -5.36
N LEU A 169 -9.82 5.28 -5.56
CA LEU A 169 -8.70 5.39 -6.48
C LEU A 169 -7.55 4.44 -6.09
N TYR A 170 -7.29 4.27 -4.79
CA TYR A 170 -6.28 3.30 -4.34
C TYR A 170 -6.68 1.87 -4.71
N ARG A 171 -7.98 1.55 -4.78
CA ARG A 171 -8.48 0.24 -5.20
C ARG A 171 -8.53 0.12 -6.72
N GLN A 172 -8.78 1.20 -7.47
CA GLN A 172 -8.69 1.18 -8.93
C GLN A 172 -7.24 0.95 -9.38
N TYR A 173 -6.29 1.67 -8.81
CA TYR A 173 -4.88 1.54 -9.17
C TYR A 173 -4.23 0.34 -8.50
N GLY A 174 -4.43 0.19 -7.19
CA GLY A 174 -3.94 -0.95 -6.41
C GLY A 174 -4.56 -2.26 -6.88
N GLY A 175 -5.80 -2.25 -7.39
CA GLY A 175 -6.60 -3.37 -7.90
C GLY A 175 -7.73 -3.80 -6.94
N GLU A 176 -8.85 -4.29 -7.48
CA GLU A 176 -10.04 -4.64 -6.68
C GLU A 176 -9.84 -5.79 -5.69
N SER A 177 -8.91 -6.70 -5.97
CA SER A 177 -8.70 -7.96 -5.23
C SER A 177 -7.75 -7.87 -4.03
N PHE A 178 -7.40 -6.65 -3.58
CA PHE A 178 -6.29 -6.46 -2.64
C PHE A 178 -6.71 -6.51 -1.16
N GLY A 179 -8.02 -6.46 -0.87
CA GLY A 179 -8.57 -6.90 0.42
C GLY A 179 -8.06 -6.16 1.66
N PHE A 180 -7.46 -4.97 1.50
CA PHE A 180 -7.05 -4.16 2.63
C PHE A 180 -8.28 -3.68 3.39
N ASP A 181 -8.43 -4.16 4.62
CA ASP A 181 -9.39 -3.60 5.56
C ASP A 181 -8.82 -2.26 6.05
N ILE A 182 -9.42 -1.17 5.58
CA ILE A 182 -9.00 0.18 5.92
C ILE A 182 -9.31 0.40 7.40
N ASP A 183 -8.29 0.82 8.14
CA ASP A 183 -8.43 1.17 9.55
C ASP A 183 -8.42 2.69 9.70
N GLU A 184 -9.50 3.25 10.23
CA GLU A 184 -9.67 4.70 10.38
C GLU A 184 -8.51 5.36 11.15
N SER A 185 -8.05 4.72 12.22
CA SER A 185 -6.93 5.24 13.02
C SER A 185 -5.62 5.27 12.23
N SER A 186 -5.42 4.30 11.34
CA SER A 186 -4.24 4.21 10.48
C SER A 186 -4.29 5.25 9.37
N VAL A 187 -5.46 5.49 8.79
CA VAL A 187 -5.67 6.55 7.78
C VAL A 187 -5.31 7.91 8.34
N GLU A 188 -5.83 8.26 9.52
CA GLU A 188 -5.56 9.56 10.15
C GLU A 188 -4.08 9.75 10.46
N VAL A 189 -3.45 8.75 11.08
CA VAL A 189 -2.02 8.80 11.41
C VAL A 189 -1.15 8.94 10.16
N VAL A 190 -1.43 8.18 9.10
CA VAL A 190 -0.65 8.22 7.86
C VAL A 190 -0.86 9.55 7.14
N PHE A 191 -2.10 10.03 7.06
CA PHE A 191 -2.43 11.28 6.40
C PHE A 191 -1.72 12.46 7.06
N LEU A 192 -1.85 12.61 8.38
CA LEU A 192 -1.20 13.69 9.13
C LEU A 192 0.34 13.62 9.05
N LYS A 193 0.91 12.41 9.11
CA LYS A 193 2.35 12.20 8.99
C LYS A 193 2.86 12.60 7.60
N MET A 194 2.19 12.18 6.54
CA MET A 194 2.54 12.56 5.17
C MET A 194 2.35 14.06 4.93
N GLN A 195 1.30 14.66 5.51
CA GLN A 195 1.08 16.10 5.41
C GLN A 195 2.23 16.90 6.00
N SER A 196 2.66 16.54 7.22
CA SER A 196 3.80 17.15 7.92
C SER A 196 5.16 16.90 7.25
N ASP A 197 5.41 15.66 6.79
CA ASP A 197 6.76 15.25 6.39
C ASP A 197 7.06 15.45 4.89
N VAL A 198 6.02 15.57 4.05
CA VAL A 198 6.17 15.53 2.58
C VAL A 198 5.46 16.68 1.88
N PHE A 199 4.29 17.09 2.37
CA PHE A 199 3.38 17.99 1.66
C PHE A 199 3.34 19.43 2.19
N THR A 200 4.25 19.78 3.10
CA THR A 200 4.41 21.15 3.62
C THR A 200 5.55 21.86 2.89
#